data_AF-A0A4Q3FE04-F1
#
_entry.id   AF-A0A4Q3FE04-F1
#
_cell.length_a   1.000
_cell.length_b   1.000
_cell.length_c   1.000
_cell.angle_alpha   90.00
_cell.angle_beta   90.00
_cell.angle_gamma   90.00
#
_symmetry.space_group_name_H-M   'P 1'
#
loop_
_entity.id
_entity.type
_entity.pdbx_description
1 polymer ?
#
loop_
_entity_poly.entity_id
_entity_poly.type
_entity_poly.pdbx_seq_one_letter_code
_entity_poly.pdbx_strand_id
1 'polypeptide(L)'
;MEPHLEKARLAAAGYAPAPEASALTYGVIGMVLFGVGMWGAGQFYDLPLIPHLSLVVAGSLIMFPVGIWLRKKRKRRHVDAYQAELAVLGEGRRS
;
A
#
# COMPACT_ATOMS: atom_id res chain seq x y z
N MET A 1 -28.21 4.84 -7.40
CA MET A 1 -27.03 5.53 -6.84
C MET A 1 -26.99 6.91 -7.42
N GLU A 2 -26.73 7.96 -6.62
CA GLU A 2 -26.79 9.34 -7.14
C GLU A 2 -25.66 9.62 -8.16
N PRO A 3 -25.97 10.21 -9.33
CA PRO A 3 -25.04 10.35 -10.47
C PRO A 3 -23.83 11.25 -10.18
N HIS A 4 -23.90 12.11 -9.17
CA HIS A 4 -22.80 12.98 -8.77
C HIS A 4 -21.71 12.21 -7.99
N LEU A 5 -22.08 11.13 -7.28
CA LEU A 5 -21.13 10.26 -6.58
C LEU A 5 -20.28 9.44 -7.56
N GLU A 6 -20.89 9.05 -8.68
CA GLU A 6 -20.23 8.26 -9.72
C GLU A 6 -19.18 9.09 -10.46
N LYS A 7 -19.47 10.37 -10.73
CA LYS A 7 -18.51 11.33 -11.30
C LYS A 7 -17.32 11.58 -10.37
N ALA A 8 -17.58 11.84 -9.08
CA ALA A 8 -16.53 12.02 -8.07
C ALA A 8 -15.64 10.77 -7.91
N ARG A 9 -16.25 9.57 -8.01
CA ARG A 9 -15.53 8.31 -7.92
C ARG A 9 -14.63 8.07 -9.13
N LEU A 10 -15.12 8.38 -10.34
CA LEU A 10 -14.38 8.21 -11.59
C LEU A 10 -13.18 9.17 -11.69
N ALA A 11 -13.38 10.44 -11.32
CA ALA A 11 -12.30 11.42 -11.30
C ALA A 11 -11.24 11.05 -10.25
N ALA A 12 -11.64 10.75 -8.99
CA ALA A 12 -10.74 10.25 -7.96
C ALA A 12 -9.94 9.00 -8.35
N ALA A 13 -10.56 8.07 -9.07
CA ALA A 13 -9.88 6.85 -9.55
C ALA A 13 -8.78 7.14 -10.60
N GLY A 14 -8.89 8.24 -11.36
CA GLY A 14 -7.94 8.61 -12.42
C GLY A 14 -6.57 9.04 -11.90
N TYR A 15 -6.51 9.75 -10.77
CA TYR A 15 -5.24 10.21 -10.17
C TYR A 15 -4.87 9.47 -8.88
N ALA A 16 -5.83 8.79 -8.25
CA ALA A 16 -5.62 8.00 -7.05
C ALA A 16 -6.40 6.67 -7.19
N PRO A 17 -5.82 5.65 -7.85
CA PRO A 17 -6.47 4.36 -8.05
C PRO A 17 -6.59 3.58 -6.73
N ALA A 18 -7.80 3.16 -6.37
CA ALA A 18 -8.04 2.43 -5.14
C ALA A 18 -7.18 1.15 -5.08
N PRO A 19 -6.63 0.79 -3.90
CA PRO A 19 -5.85 -0.43 -3.78
C PRO A 19 -6.76 -1.66 -3.92
N GLU A 20 -6.79 -2.24 -5.12
CA GLU A 20 -7.59 -3.44 -5.43
C GLU A 20 -7.10 -4.68 -4.68
N ALA A 21 -5.79 -4.78 -4.47
CA ALA A 21 -5.20 -5.91 -3.76
C ALA A 21 -5.46 -5.86 -2.24
N SER A 22 -5.64 -7.05 -1.66
CA SER A 22 -5.89 -7.24 -0.23
C SER A 22 -4.69 -6.77 0.62
N ALA A 23 -4.93 -6.39 1.88
CA ALA A 23 -3.84 -6.02 2.81
C ALA A 23 -2.80 -7.13 2.97
N LEU A 24 -3.26 -8.37 2.88
CA LEU A 24 -2.45 -9.57 2.98
C LEU A 24 -1.47 -9.67 1.80
N THR A 25 -1.93 -9.36 0.59
CA THR A 25 -1.07 -9.34 -0.61
C THR A 25 0.08 -8.34 -0.48
N TYR A 26 -0.19 -7.14 0.05
CA TYR A 26 0.86 -6.13 0.29
C TYR A 26 1.87 -6.56 1.36
N GLY A 27 1.39 -7.21 2.43
CA GLY A 27 2.26 -7.78 3.46
C GLY A 27 3.17 -8.88 2.89
N VAL A 28 2.61 -9.80 2.11
CA VAL A 28 3.36 -10.88 1.44
C VAL A 28 4.39 -10.33 0.46
N ILE A 29 4.04 -9.32 -0.35
CA ILE A 29 5.00 -8.66 -1.25
C ILE A 29 6.19 -8.08 -0.45
N GLY A 30 5.91 -7.44 0.69
CA GLY A 30 6.97 -6.93 1.58
C GLY A 30 7.89 -8.03 2.10
N MET A 31 7.33 -9.18 2.49
CA MET A 31 8.11 -10.33 2.94
C MET A 31 8.99 -10.91 1.81
N VAL A 32 8.46 -11.04 0.59
CA VAL A 32 9.21 -11.54 -0.56
C VAL A 32 10.36 -10.59 -0.92
N LEU A 33 10.10 -9.28 -0.99
CA LEU A 33 11.14 -8.29 -1.28
C LEU A 33 12.25 -8.28 -0.23
N PHE A 34 11.89 -8.41 1.05
CA PHE A 34 12.86 -8.55 2.12
C PHE A 34 13.71 -9.81 1.97
N GLY A 35 13.08 -10.95 1.66
CA GLY A 35 13.78 -12.22 1.42
C GLY A 35 14.78 -12.14 0.27
N VAL A 36 14.37 -11.56 -0.87
CA VAL A 36 15.25 -11.33 -2.03
C VAL A 36 16.40 -10.39 -1.67
N GLY A 37 16.13 -9.32 -0.93
CA GLY A 37 17.16 -8.38 -0.47
C GLY A 37 18.18 -9.04 0.45
N MET A 38 17.71 -9.84 1.43
CA MET A 38 18.59 -10.59 2.33
C MET A 38 19.42 -11.64 1.60
N TRP A 39 18.84 -12.34 0.62
CA TRP A 39 19.56 -13.29 -0.23
C TRP A 39 20.69 -12.58 -0.99
N GLY A 40 20.39 -11.46 -1.63
CA GLY A 40 21.40 -10.65 -2.35
C GLY A 40 22.49 -10.13 -1.42
N ALA A 41 22.14 -9.64 -0.23
CA ALA A 41 23.11 -9.17 0.76
C ALA A 41 23.99 -10.32 1.29
N GLY A 42 23.42 -11.50 1.55
CA GLY A 42 24.19 -12.67 1.97
C GLY A 42 25.21 -13.10 0.90
N GLN A 43 24.83 -13.09 -0.37
CA GLN A 43 25.74 -13.38 -1.49
C GLN A 43 26.83 -12.30 -1.63
N PHE A 44 26.48 -11.02 -1.48
CA PHE A 44 27.42 -9.91 -1.67
C PHE A 44 28.45 -9.80 -0.55
N TYR A 45 28.04 -10.06 0.69
CA TYR A 45 28.91 -9.96 1.87
C TYR A 45 29.50 -11.31 2.32
N ASP A 46 29.24 -12.39 1.58
CA ASP A 46 29.60 -13.77 1.93
C ASP A 46 29.15 -14.15 3.35
N LEU A 47 27.98 -13.64 3.76
CA LEU A 47 27.42 -13.86 5.08
C LEU A 47 26.63 -15.18 5.09
N PRO A 48 26.94 -16.13 5.99
CA PRO A 48 26.15 -17.34 6.11
C PRO A 48 24.78 -17.00 6.71
N LEU A 49 23.74 -16.97 5.86
CA LEU A 49 22.37 -16.64 6.25
C LEU A 49 21.69 -17.76 7.07
N ILE A 50 22.09 -19.02 6.85
CA ILE A 50 21.52 -20.20 7.51
C ILE A 50 21.68 -20.15 9.04
N PRO A 51 22.86 -19.89 9.63
CA PRO A 51 22.98 -19.78 11.09
C PRO A 51 22.20 -18.59 11.68
N HIS A 52 21.84 -17.60 10.87
CA HIS A 52 21.08 -16.42 11.27
C HIS A 52 19.63 -16.45 10.80
N LEU A 53 19.09 -17.63 10.47
CA LEU A 53 17.73 -17.79 9.94
C LEU A 53 16.66 -17.15 10.85
N SER A 54 16.84 -17.22 12.17
CA SER A 54 15.94 -16.62 13.15
C SER A 54 15.84 -15.10 13.01
N LEU A 55 16.95 -14.41 12.71
CA LEU A 55 16.97 -12.97 12.44
C LEU A 55 16.31 -12.64 11.10
N VAL A 56 16.49 -13.49 10.08
CA VAL A 56 15.82 -13.34 8.78
C VAL A 56 14.31 -13.47 8.95
N VAL A 57 13.85 -14.48 9.71
CA VAL A 57 12.42 -14.69 9.98
C VAL A 57 11.86 -13.51 10.78
N ALA A 58 12.54 -13.07 11.83
CA ALA A 58 12.11 -11.90 12.62
C ALA A 58 12.04 -10.62 11.77
N GLY A 59 13.02 -10.38 10.90
CA GLY A 59 13.01 -9.26 9.96
C GLY A 59 11.84 -9.33 8.96
N SER A 60 11.53 -10.53 8.46
CA SER A 60 10.39 -10.73 7.56
C SER A 60 9.04 -10.43 8.25
N LEU A 61 8.91 -10.81 9.53
CA LEU A 61 7.71 -10.55 10.33
C LEU A 61 7.53 -9.06 10.61
N ILE A 62 8.61 -8.28 10.69
CA ILE A 62 8.57 -6.82 10.82
C ILE A 62 8.20 -6.15 9.49
N MET A 63 8.60 -6.72 8.34
CA MET A 63 8.24 -6.16 7.03
C MET A 63 6.77 -6.37 6.64
N PHE A 64 6.12 -7.39 7.21
CA PHE A 64 4.69 -7.64 7.01
C PHE A 64 3.79 -6.45 7.43
N PRO A 65 3.86 -5.91 8.67
CA PRO A 65 3.08 -4.74 9.07
C PRO A 65 3.48 -3.47 8.31
N VAL A 66 4.73 -3.35 7.82
CA VAL A 66 5.15 -2.22 6.96
C VAL A 66 4.38 -2.24 5.63
N GLY A 67 4.24 -3.41 5.00
CA GLY A 67 3.42 -3.57 3.80
C GLY A 67 1.94 -3.22 4.03
N ILE A 68 1.39 -3.65 5.17
CA ILE A 68 0.01 -3.30 5.57
C ILE A 68 -0.13 -1.79 5.82
N TRP A 69 0.87 -1.16 6.46
CA TRP A 69 0.87 0.27 6.73
C TRP A 69 0.93 1.10 5.45
N LEU A 70 1.72 0.68 4.45
CA LEU A 70 1.75 1.32 3.12
C LEU A 70 0.37 1.32 2.46
N ARG A 71 -0.37 0.20 2.53
CA ARG A 71 -1.75 0.13 2.04
C ARG A 71 -2.67 1.06 2.83
N LYS A 72 -2.56 1.10 4.16
CA LYS A 72 -3.35 2.00 5.01
C LYS A 72 -3.09 3.46 4.65
N LYS A 73 -1.84 3.82 4.39
CA LYS A 73 -1.44 5.17 3.95
C LYS A 73 -1.99 5.51 2.57
N ARG A 74 -1.91 4.60 1.59
CA ARG A 74 -2.54 4.78 0.27
C ARG A 74 -4.04 4.94 0.39
N LYS A 75 -4.72 4.06 1.13
CA LYS A 75 -6.18 4.12 1.35
C LYS A 75 -6.62 5.47 1.94
N ARG A 76 -5.88 6.01 2.93
CA ARG A 76 -6.16 7.35 3.47
C ARG A 76 -6.08 8.43 2.38
N ARG A 77 -5.01 8.44 1.58
CA ARG A 77 -4.87 9.40 0.46
C ARG A 77 -6.01 9.31 -0.57
N HIS A 78 -6.52 8.11 -0.87
CA HIS A 78 -7.68 7.95 -1.76
C HIS A 78 -8.98 8.52 -1.15
N VAL A 79 -9.18 8.32 0.16
CA VAL A 79 -10.36 8.86 0.86
C VAL A 79 -10.28 10.37 0.95
N ASP A 80 -9.11 10.93 1.25
CA ASP A 80 -8.90 12.38 1.32
C ASP A 80 -9.14 13.03 -0.05
N ALA A 81 -8.61 12.43 -1.12
CA ALA A 81 -8.86 12.85 -2.51
C ALA A 81 -10.34 12.82 -2.90
N TYR A 82 -11.05 11.75 -2.52
CA TYR A 82 -12.47 11.59 -2.80
C TYR A 82 -13.34 12.59 -2.04
N GLN A 83 -13.00 12.88 -0.77
CA GLN A 83 -13.70 13.91 0.00
C GLN A 83 -13.46 15.32 -0.54
N ALA A 84 -12.25 15.61 -1.02
CA ALA A 84 -11.94 16.89 -1.66
C ALA A 84 -12.79 17.12 -2.92
N GLU A 85 -12.93 16.11 -3.79
CA GLU A 85 -13.78 16.25 -4.98
C GLU A 85 -15.27 16.33 -4.67
N LEU A 86 -15.75 15.62 -3.65
CA LEU A 86 -17.13 15.76 -3.18
C LEU A 86 -17.42 17.17 -2.66
N ALA A 87 -16.45 17.81 -1.98
CA ALA A 87 -16.59 19.19 -1.53
C ALA A 87 -16.71 20.16 -2.70
N VAL A 88 -15.85 20.03 -3.73
CA VAL A 88 -15.88 20.86 -4.95
C VAL A 88 -17.19 20.69 -5.72
N LEU A 89 -17.67 19.44 -5.90
CA LEU A 89 -18.93 19.18 -6.60
C LEU A 89 -20.16 19.59 -5.78
N GLY A 90 -20.06 19.57 -4.45
CA GLY A 90 -21.09 20.06 -3.54
C GLY A 90 -21.22 21.58 -3.54
N GLU A 91 -20.10 22.30 -3.67
CA GLU A 91 -20.08 23.76 -3.84
C GLU A 91 -20.62 24.18 -5.22
N GLY A 92 -20.23 23.50 -6.30
CA GLY A 92 -20.73 23.78 -7.66
C GLY A 92 -22.22 23.47 -7.88
N ARG A 93 -22.88 22.78 -6.94
CA ARG A 93 -24.33 22.54 -6.92
C ARG A 93 -25.11 23.61 -6.14
N ARG A 94 -24.41 24.46 -5.37
CA ARG A 94 -25.01 25.56 -4.58
C ARG A 94 -24.91 26.94 -5.24
N SER A 95 -24.10 27.09 -6.30
CA SER A 95 -24.04 28.27 -7.18
C SER A 95 -25.01 28.15 -8.35
#